data_AF-A0A7W7MGB0-F1
#
_entry.id   AF-A0A7W7MGB0-F1
#
_cell.length_a   1.000
_cell.length_b   1.000
_cell.length_c   1.000
_cell.angle_alpha   90.00
_cell.angle_beta   90.00
_cell.angle_gamma   90.00
#
_symmetry.space_group_name_H-M   'P 1'
#
loop_
_entity.id
_entity.type
_entity.pdbx_description
1 polymer ?
#
loop_
_entity_poly.entity_id
_entity_poly.type
_entity_poly.pdbx_seq_one_letter_code
_entity_poly.pdbx_strand_id
1 'polypeptide(L)'
;MILPAPDPAAPFVVYTVHSAADELLYVGVTGDLRKRMYVHKCNRVWWAPDIQVSVEKFSSSIAAEEREKELIDQLKPPHNHPRGVAIWVSGDLRRAAEQAAADEGISGQQLVERAVRREIQRLSAAPVQA
;
A
#
# COMPACT_ATOMS: atom_id res chain seq x y z
N MET A 1 15.90 -5.01 -15.12
CA MET A 1 15.76 -5.43 -13.72
C MET A 1 14.96 -6.72 -13.76
N ILE A 2 15.55 -7.86 -13.37
CA ILE A 2 14.84 -9.15 -13.37
C ILE A 2 14.30 -9.34 -11.96
N LEU A 3 12.98 -9.32 -11.78
CA LEU A 3 12.36 -9.65 -10.50
C LEU A 3 12.57 -11.15 -10.23
N PRO A 4 12.95 -11.56 -9.01
CA PRO A 4 13.12 -12.97 -8.68
C PRO A 4 11.80 -13.73 -8.84
N ALA A 5 11.90 -15.02 -9.21
CA ALA A 5 10.72 -15.88 -9.33
C ALA A 5 9.98 -15.98 -7.98
N PRO A 6 8.63 -16.04 -7.99
CA PRO A 6 7.84 -16.04 -6.77
C PRO A 6 8.07 -17.31 -5.94
N ASP A 7 8.31 -17.14 -4.64
CA ASP A 7 8.43 -18.23 -3.67
C ASP A 7 7.05 -18.86 -3.40
N PRO A 8 6.85 -20.18 -3.58
CA PRO A 8 5.58 -20.81 -3.29
C PRO A 8 5.16 -20.73 -1.81
N ALA A 9 6.12 -20.60 -0.87
CA ALA A 9 5.90 -20.52 0.57
C ALA A 9 5.73 -19.08 1.10
N ALA A 10 5.82 -18.08 0.23
CA ALA A 10 5.72 -16.67 0.62
C ALA A 10 4.35 -16.37 1.28
N PRO A 11 4.34 -15.77 2.48
CA PRO A 11 3.11 -15.50 3.23
C PRO A 11 2.33 -14.29 2.70
N PHE A 12 2.89 -13.46 1.81
CA PHE A 12 2.23 -12.28 1.27
C PHE A 12 1.97 -12.43 -0.22
N VAL A 13 0.78 -12.02 -0.66
CA VAL A 13 0.34 -12.13 -2.05
C VAL A 13 -0.17 -10.78 -2.52
N VAL A 14 0.40 -10.28 -3.61
CA VAL A 14 -0.20 -9.24 -4.43
C VAL A 14 -1.06 -9.92 -5.48
N TYR A 15 -2.29 -9.48 -5.62
CA TYR A 15 -3.21 -10.00 -6.63
C TYR A 15 -3.78 -8.87 -7.47
N THR A 16 -3.97 -9.18 -8.75
CA THR A 16 -4.65 -8.32 -9.71
C THR A 16 -5.93 -9.01 -10.16
N VAL A 17 -7.01 -8.23 -10.29
CA VAL A 17 -8.32 -8.70 -10.71
C VAL A 17 -8.64 -8.06 -12.06
N HIS A 18 -8.94 -8.89 -13.04
CA HIS A 18 -9.32 -8.46 -14.38
C HIS A 18 -10.75 -8.89 -14.71
N SER A 19 -11.42 -8.13 -15.57
CA SER A 19 -12.69 -8.53 -16.17
C SER A 19 -12.49 -9.68 -17.17
N ALA A 20 -13.58 -10.27 -17.67
CA ALA A 20 -13.50 -11.22 -18.78
C ALA A 20 -12.95 -10.61 -20.09
N ALA A 21 -12.96 -9.28 -20.20
CA ALA A 21 -12.37 -8.54 -21.31
C ALA A 21 -10.90 -8.15 -21.07
N ASP A 22 -10.25 -8.73 -20.04
CA ASP A 22 -8.85 -8.45 -19.65
C ASP A 22 -8.60 -7.01 -19.16
N GLU A 23 -9.66 -6.30 -18.74
CA GLU A 23 -9.51 -4.97 -18.15
C GLU A 23 -9.15 -5.07 -16.67
N LEU A 24 -8.09 -4.39 -16.24
CA LEU A 24 -7.70 -4.35 -14.83
C LEU A 24 -8.73 -3.59 -13.99
N LEU A 25 -9.34 -4.28 -13.03
CA LEU A 25 -10.38 -3.74 -12.15
C LEU A 25 -9.82 -3.32 -10.79
N TYR A 26 -8.92 -4.14 -10.22
CA TYR A 26 -8.44 -3.96 -8.85
C TYR A 26 -7.06 -4.59 -8.63
N VAL A 27 -6.26 -3.97 -7.77
CA VAL A 27 -4.99 -4.50 -7.25
C VAL A 27 -5.06 -4.51 -5.73
N GLY A 28 -4.62 -5.61 -5.12
CA GLY A 28 -4.59 -5.71 -3.66
C GLY A 28 -3.45 -6.57 -3.12
N VAL A 29 -3.12 -6.37 -1.85
CA VAL A 29 -2.23 -7.25 -1.08
C VAL A 29 -2.99 -8.01 0.02
N THR A 30 -2.59 -9.25 0.31
CA THR A 30 -3.14 -10.04 1.41
C THR A 30 -2.21 -11.16 1.87
N GLY A 31 -2.31 -11.56 3.14
CA GLY A 31 -1.70 -12.78 3.66
C GLY A 31 -2.59 -14.03 3.60
N ASP A 32 -3.87 -13.86 3.26
CA ASP A 32 -4.83 -14.97 3.11
C ASP A 32 -5.69 -14.72 1.87
N LEU A 33 -5.21 -15.24 0.74
CA LEU A 33 -5.84 -15.06 -0.56
C LEU A 33 -7.26 -15.63 -0.56
N ARG A 34 -7.48 -16.83 0.01
CA ARG A 34 -8.78 -17.50 0.00
C ARG A 34 -9.83 -16.66 0.73
N LYS A 35 -9.51 -16.21 1.94
CA LYS A 35 -10.41 -15.34 2.72
C LYS A 35 -10.67 -14.02 1.99
N ARG A 36 -9.64 -13.44 1.37
CA ARG A 36 -9.78 -12.17 0.63
C ARG A 36 -10.66 -12.30 -0.60
N MET A 37 -10.51 -13.37 -1.39
CA MET A 37 -11.35 -13.64 -2.56
C MET A 37 -12.81 -13.85 -2.15
N TYR A 38 -13.06 -14.58 -1.06
CA TYR A 38 -14.41 -14.76 -0.53
C TYR A 38 -15.05 -13.42 -0.14
N VAL A 39 -14.32 -12.57 0.59
CA VAL A 39 -14.81 -11.24 0.99
C VAL A 39 -15.15 -10.38 -0.21
N HIS A 40 -14.30 -10.37 -1.25
CA HIS A 40 -14.59 -9.60 -2.45
C HIS A 40 -15.83 -10.13 -3.18
N LYS A 41 -15.93 -11.45 -3.36
CA LYS A 41 -17.09 -12.09 -3.98
C LYS A 41 -18.41 -11.75 -3.29
N CYS A 42 -18.42 -11.67 -1.96
CA CYS A 42 -19.63 -11.37 -1.21
C CYS A 42 -19.96 -9.88 -1.14
N ASN A 43 -18.95 -9.01 -1.10
CA ASN A 43 -19.14 -7.62 -0.67
C ASN A 43 -18.87 -6.58 -1.76
N ARG A 44 -18.41 -6.97 -2.96
CA ARG A 44 -18.08 -6.02 -4.03
C ARG A 44 -19.04 -6.18 -5.19
N VAL A 45 -19.79 -5.10 -5.46
CA VAL A 45 -20.76 -5.03 -6.56
C VAL A 45 -20.13 -5.20 -7.94
N TRP A 46 -18.83 -4.90 -8.09
CA TRP A 46 -18.07 -5.06 -9.32
C TRP A 46 -17.51 -6.48 -9.53
N TRP A 47 -17.73 -7.39 -8.58
CA TRP A 47 -17.25 -8.76 -8.68
C TRP A 47 -18.17 -9.62 -9.55
N ALA A 48 -17.78 -9.83 -10.81
CA ALA A 48 -18.49 -10.70 -11.74
C ALA A 48 -18.10 -12.19 -11.56
N PRO A 49 -18.90 -13.16 -12.05
CA PRO A 49 -18.56 -14.58 -11.98
C PRO A 49 -17.32 -14.99 -12.81
N ASP A 50 -16.98 -14.22 -13.83
CA ASP A 50 -16.01 -14.49 -14.89
C ASP A 50 -14.72 -13.66 -14.77
N ILE A 51 -14.48 -13.07 -13.61
CA ILE A 51 -13.22 -12.38 -13.33
C ILE A 51 -12.01 -13.32 -13.36
N GLN A 52 -10.87 -12.75 -13.72
CA GLN A 52 -9.59 -13.42 -13.71
C GLN A 52 -8.71 -12.85 -12.60
N VAL A 53 -8.03 -13.72 -11.85
CA VAL A 53 -7.14 -13.31 -10.75
C VAL A 53 -5.74 -13.81 -11.04
N SER A 54 -4.80 -12.86 -11.17
CA SER A 54 -3.37 -13.15 -11.24
C SER A 54 -2.73 -12.85 -9.89
N VAL A 55 -1.72 -13.63 -9.52
CA VAL A 55 -1.08 -13.54 -8.20
C VAL A 55 0.44 -13.50 -8.32
N GLU A 56 1.04 -12.64 -7.51
CA GLU A 56 2.48 -12.52 -7.31
C GLU A 56 2.77 -12.70 -5.82
N LYS A 57 3.70 -13.58 -5.46
CA LYS A 57 3.99 -13.93 -4.06
C LYS A 57 5.28 -13.27 -3.57
N PHE A 58 5.26 -12.82 -2.32
CA PHE A 58 6.34 -12.09 -1.68
C PHE A 58 6.64 -12.64 -0.28
N SER A 59 7.92 -12.82 0.03
CA SER A 59 8.38 -13.24 1.36
C SER A 59 8.29 -12.11 2.40
N SER A 60 8.18 -10.85 1.95
CA SER A 60 8.12 -9.65 2.78
C SER A 60 6.83 -8.87 2.52
N SER A 61 6.16 -8.44 3.61
CA SER A 61 4.96 -7.61 3.50
C SER A 61 5.27 -6.26 2.85
N ILE A 62 6.45 -5.70 3.14
CA ILE A 62 6.90 -4.41 2.60
C ILE A 62 7.06 -4.51 1.09
N ALA A 63 7.74 -5.55 0.61
CA ALA A 63 7.92 -5.76 -0.83
C ALA A 63 6.58 -5.94 -1.55
N ALA A 64 5.63 -6.64 -0.92
CA ALA A 64 4.28 -6.81 -1.45
C ALA A 64 3.49 -5.49 -1.50
N GLU A 65 3.58 -4.66 -0.45
CA GLU A 65 2.94 -3.34 -0.39
C GLU A 65 3.55 -2.35 -1.39
N GLU A 66 4.87 -2.36 -1.57
CA GLU A 66 5.56 -1.55 -2.57
C GLU A 66 5.13 -1.96 -3.99
N ARG A 67 5.02 -3.27 -4.25
CA ARG A 67 4.52 -3.78 -5.53
C ARG A 67 3.05 -3.41 -5.76
N GLU A 68 2.19 -3.56 -4.75
CA GLU A 68 0.78 -3.14 -4.82
C GLU A 68 0.70 -1.66 -5.20
N LYS A 69 1.50 -0.81 -4.52
CA LYS A 69 1.56 0.62 -4.79
C LYS A 69 2.04 0.92 -6.21
N GLU A 70 3.12 0.29 -6.66
CA GLU A 70 3.65 0.46 -8.00
C GLU A 70 2.58 0.17 -9.07
N LEU A 71 1.89 -0.97 -8.94
CA LEU A 71 0.84 -1.38 -9.87
C LEU A 71 -0.36 -0.42 -9.85
N ILE A 72 -0.79 0.03 -8.66
CA ILE A 72 -1.86 1.03 -8.55
C ILE A 72 -1.43 2.34 -9.20
N ASP A 73 -0.19 2.77 -8.98
CA ASP A 73 0.33 4.03 -9.50
C ASP A 73 0.47 4.01 -11.02
N GLN A 74 0.91 2.89 -11.61
CA GLN A 74 1.09 2.72 -13.05
C GLN A 74 -0.23 2.48 -13.79
N LEU A 75 -1.10 1.62 -13.25
CA LEU A 75 -2.25 1.08 -13.99
C LEU A 75 -3.58 1.75 -13.64
N LYS A 76 -3.61 2.57 -12.58
CA LYS A 76 -4.80 3.34 -12.14
C LYS A 76 -6.12 2.54 -12.15
N PRO A 77 -6.17 1.35 -11.53
CA PRO A 77 -7.37 0.51 -11.53
C PRO A 77 -8.59 1.25 -10.95
N PRO A 78 -9.76 1.14 -11.58
CA PRO A 78 -10.94 1.95 -11.28
C PRO A 78 -11.53 1.71 -9.88
N HIS A 79 -11.29 0.52 -9.29
CA HIS A 79 -11.83 0.17 -7.97
C HIS A 79 -10.81 0.28 -6.84
N ASN A 80 -9.57 0.67 -7.13
CA ASN A 80 -8.66 1.14 -6.08
C ASN A 80 -9.02 2.58 -5.74
N HIS A 81 -9.82 2.75 -4.69
CA HIS A 81 -10.13 4.08 -4.21
C HIS A 81 -8.82 4.77 -3.78
N PRO A 82 -8.65 6.06 -4.11
CA PRO A 82 -7.55 6.84 -3.56
C PRO A 82 -7.71 6.76 -2.04
N ARG A 83 -6.78 6.05 -1.38
CA ARG A 83 -6.75 5.95 0.08
C ARG A 83 -6.42 7.37 0.55
N GLY A 84 -7.45 8.17 0.82
CA GLY A 84 -7.34 9.61 1.04
C GLY A 84 -6.23 9.89 2.03
N VAL A 85 -5.20 10.63 1.59
CA VAL A 85 -3.91 10.94 2.24
C VAL A 85 -3.67 10.15 3.54
N ALA A 86 -3.68 8.82 3.46
CA ALA A 86 -2.98 8.02 4.44
C ALA A 86 -1.53 8.21 4.02
N ILE A 87 -0.73 8.89 4.83
CA ILE A 87 0.70 8.99 4.58
C ILE A 87 1.21 7.54 4.65
N TRP A 88 1.37 6.92 3.48
CA TRP A 88 2.06 5.65 3.31
C TRP A 88 3.54 5.95 3.51
N VAL A 89 3.97 6.00 4.78
CA VAL A 89 5.37 5.89 5.10
C VAL A 89 5.79 4.48 4.70
N SER A 90 6.83 4.36 3.86
CA SER A 90 7.41 3.06 3.53
C SER A 90 7.74 2.30 4.82
N GLY A 91 7.76 0.96 4.76
CA GLY A 91 8.10 0.15 5.93
C GLY A 91 9.43 0.56 6.57
N ASP A 92 10.39 1.02 5.75
CA ASP A 92 11.67 1.55 6.20
C ASP A 92 11.55 2.91 6.90
N LEU A 93 10.74 3.83 6.37
CA LEU A 93 10.48 5.12 7.03
C LEU A 93 9.73 4.92 8.35
N ARG A 94 8.81 3.95 8.40
CA ARG A 94 8.11 3.58 9.62
C ARG A 94 9.06 2.99 10.66
N ARG A 95 9.94 2.06 10.28
CA ARG A 95 10.95 1.47 11.18
C ARG A 95 11.96 2.50 11.66
N ALA A 96 12.43 3.38 10.77
CA ALA A 96 13.33 4.47 11.12
C ALA A 96 12.66 5.45 12.09
N ALA A 97 11.38 5.76 11.89
CA ALA A 97 10.60 6.60 12.80
C ALA A 97 10.37 5.91 14.16
N GLU A 98 10.05 4.61 14.18
CA GLU A 98 9.85 3.83 15.41
C GLU A 98 11.16 3.68 16.21
N GLN A 99 12.30 3.46 15.54
CA GLN A 99 13.61 3.41 16.19
C GLN A 99 14.01 4.78 16.75
N ALA A 100 13.86 5.85 15.98
CA ALA A 100 14.11 7.21 16.45
C ALA A 100 13.20 7.60 17.63
N ALA A 101 11.95 7.13 17.62
CA ALA A 101 11.01 7.30 18.74
C ALA A 101 11.51 6.64 20.02
N ALA A 102 12.00 5.40 19.90
CA ALA A 102 12.51 4.61 21.00
C ALA A 102 13.80 5.24 21.59
N ASP A 103 14.71 5.70 20.73
CA ASP A 103 15.97 6.33 21.16
C ASP A 103 15.72 7.67 21.88
N GLU A 104 14.68 8.41 21.48
CA GLU A 104 14.28 9.67 22.12
C GLU A 104 13.28 9.49 23.29
N GLY A 105 12.84 8.26 23.58
CA GLY A 105 11.87 7.98 24.64
C GLY A 105 10.49 8.62 24.42
N ILE A 106 10.11 8.88 23.16
CA ILE A 106 8.87 9.55 22.77
C ILE A 106 7.93 8.58 22.05
N SER A 107 6.62 8.75 22.24
CA SER A 107 5.62 7.93 21.56
C SER A 107 5.51 8.32 20.07
N GLY A 108 5.02 7.39 19.23
CA GLY A 108 4.77 7.68 17.82
C GLY A 108 3.84 8.88 17.60
N GLN A 109 2.90 9.14 18.52
CA GLN A 109 2.02 10.30 18.47
C GLN A 109 2.78 11.62 18.69
N GLN A 110 3.72 11.65 19.64
CA GLN A 110 4.57 12.82 19.91
C GLN A 110 5.49 13.13 18.72
N LEU A 111 5.91 12.11 17.99
CA LEU A 111 6.73 12.24 16.77
C LEU A 111 5.95 12.87 15.63
N VAL A 112 4.70 12.44 15.41
CA VAL A 112 3.79 13.06 14.43
C VAL A 112 3.51 14.52 14.80
N GLU A 113 3.20 14.82 16.06
CA GLU A 113 2.95 16.20 16.51
C GLU A 113 4.18 17.10 16.30
N ARG A 114 5.39 16.60 16.57
CA ARG A 114 6.63 17.33 16.28
C ARG A 114 6.86 17.57 14.80
N ALA A 115 6.63 16.56 13.96
CA ALA A 115 6.79 16.67 12.51
C ALA A 115 5.83 17.71 11.93
N VAL A 116 4.55 17.66 12.32
CA VAL A 116 3.53 18.62 11.91
C VAL A 116 3.89 20.03 12.38
N ARG A 117 4.34 20.20 13.64
CA ARG A 117 4.76 21.51 14.16
C ARG A 117 5.95 22.09 13.40
N ARG A 118 6.95 21.27 13.04
CA ARG A 118 8.10 21.70 12.22
C ARG A 118 7.66 22.14 10.84
N GLU A 119 6.76 21.42 10.19
CA GLU A 119 6.27 21.77 8.86
C GLU A 119 5.45 23.07 8.89
N ILE A 120 4.59 23.26 9.89
CA ILE A 120 3.87 24.52 10.10
C ILE A 120 4.86 25.68 10.29
N GLN A 121 5.90 25.51 11.10
CA GLN A 121 6.93 26.55 11.27
C GLN A 121 7.68 26.84 9.98
N ARG A 122 8.03 25.83 9.19
CA ARG A 122 8.68 25.97 7.89
C ARG A 122 7.80 26.79 6.93
N LEU A 123 6.52 26.45 6.84
CA LEU A 123 5.57 27.14 5.95
C LEU A 123 5.33 28.59 6.40
N SER A 124 5.26 28.83 7.72
CA SER A 124 5.11 30.18 8.28
C SER A 124 6.38 31.04 8.17
N ALA A 125 7.56 30.42 8.03
CA ALA A 125 8.84 31.11 7.87
C ALA A 125 9.24 31.32 6.40
N ALA A 126 8.49 30.77 5.44
CA ALA A 126 8.75 31.01 4.03
C ALA A 126 8.39 32.47 3.68
N PRO A 127 9.34 33.28 3.19
CA PRO A 127 9.02 34.64 2.76
C PRO A 127 8.06 34.55 1.57
N VAL A 128 6.92 35.23 1.68
CA VAL A 128 6.01 35.47 0.56
C VAL A 128 6.79 36.31 -0.45
N GLN A 129 7.33 35.68 -1.50
CA GLN A 129 7.88 36.43 -2.63
C GLN A 129 6.72 37.11 -3.34
N ALA A 130 6.72 38.44 -3.30
CA ALA A 130 5.79 39.32 -3.99
C ALA A 130 6.20 39.53 -5.46
#